data_AF-A0A2E5YNT6-F1
#
_entry.id   AF-A0A2E5YNT6-F1
#
_cell.length_a   1.000
_cell.length_b   1.000
_cell.length_c   1.000
_cell.angle_alpha   90.00
_cell.angle_beta   90.00
_cell.angle_gamma   90.00
#
_symmetry.space_group_name_H-M   'P 1'
#
loop_
_entity.id
_entity.type
_entity.pdbx_description
1 polymer ?
#
loop_
_entity_poly.entity_id
_entity_poly.type
_entity_poly.pdbx_seq_one_letter_code
_entity_poly.pdbx_strand_id
1 'polypeptide(L)'
;MLKGATVDSELLPVADGSDAWPVVSNGEELIRYDTSELRISVSWKAEVFENAEAARVRREGSDDLDLDRVVDIFMDALATSGISCPRPDEPLHDETFISTLNALYPMPALRD
;
A
#
# COMPACT_ATOMS: atom_id res chain seq x y z
N MET A 1 -0.44 -18.51 12.01
CA MET A 1 -1.79 -17.91 12.06
C MET A 1 -2.56 -18.63 13.16
N LEU A 2 -3.14 -17.89 14.12
CA LEU A 2 -3.88 -18.48 15.24
C LEU A 2 -5.17 -19.13 14.73
N LYS A 3 -5.40 -20.41 15.04
CA LYS A 3 -6.57 -21.15 14.57
C LYS A 3 -7.83 -20.56 15.20
N GLY A 4 -8.82 -20.19 14.39
CA GLY A 4 -10.08 -19.60 14.85
C GLY A 4 -10.09 -18.07 14.96
N ALA A 5 -8.94 -17.41 14.78
CA ALA A 5 -8.89 -15.95 14.73
C ALA A 5 -9.49 -15.39 13.44
N THR A 6 -10.12 -14.23 13.55
CA THR A 6 -10.76 -13.46 12.48
C THR A 6 -10.27 -12.01 12.50
N VAL A 7 -10.72 -11.19 11.53
CA VAL A 7 -10.37 -9.75 11.51
C VAL A 7 -10.94 -9.00 12.72
N ASP A 8 -12.02 -9.52 13.32
CA ASP A 8 -12.67 -8.95 14.50
C ASP A 8 -12.10 -9.51 15.81
N SER A 9 -11.04 -10.32 15.76
CA SER A 9 -10.39 -10.80 16.97
C SER A 9 -9.68 -9.67 17.71
N GLU A 10 -9.85 -9.63 19.02
CA GLU A 10 -9.31 -8.57 19.88
C GLU A 10 -8.18 -9.11 20.75
N LEU A 11 -7.11 -8.33 20.88
CA LEU A 11 -6.04 -8.53 21.85
C LEU A 11 -6.11 -7.38 22.86
N LEU A 12 -6.60 -7.65 24.06
CA LEU A 12 -6.83 -6.63 25.08
C LEU A 12 -6.16 -7.04 26.40
N PRO A 13 -5.62 -6.09 27.18
CA PRO A 13 -5.12 -6.37 28.51
C PRO A 13 -6.30 -6.66 29.46
N VAL A 14 -6.10 -7.57 30.42
CA VAL A 14 -7.12 -7.84 31.45
C VAL A 14 -7.14 -6.69 32.48
N ALA A 15 -8.33 -6.24 32.87
CA ALA A 15 -8.50 -5.12 33.81
C ALA A 15 -8.31 -5.50 35.30
N ASP A 16 -7.84 -6.71 35.58
CA ASP A 16 -7.64 -7.24 36.94
C ASP A 16 -6.24 -6.94 37.51
N GLY A 17 -5.41 -6.22 36.76
CA GLY A 17 -4.04 -5.89 37.14
C GLY A 17 -3.03 -7.01 36.87
N SER A 18 -3.43 -8.09 36.20
CA SER A 18 -2.50 -9.09 35.68
C SER A 18 -1.82 -8.60 34.40
N ASP A 19 -0.62 -9.10 34.13
CA ASP A 19 0.12 -8.85 32.88
C ASP A 19 -0.40 -9.70 31.70
N ALA A 20 -1.64 -10.17 31.78
CA ALA A 20 -2.25 -11.06 30.80
C ALA A 20 -2.92 -10.32 29.65
N TRP A 21 -2.79 -10.90 28.46
CA TRP A 21 -3.37 -10.41 27.22
C TRP A 21 -4.06 -11.56 26.48
N PRO A 22 -5.36 -11.81 26.76
CA PRO A 22 -6.14 -12.76 25.98
C PRO A 22 -6.38 -12.27 24.56
N VAL A 23 -6.35 -13.22 23.61
CA VAL A 23 -6.91 -13.05 22.27
C VAL A 23 -8.32 -13.62 22.29
N VAL A 24 -9.32 -12.78 22.07
CA VAL A 24 -10.73 -13.16 22.07
C VAL A 24 -11.27 -13.09 20.65
N SER A 25 -12.04 -14.09 20.25
CA SER A 25 -12.76 -14.10 18.98
C SER A 25 -14.17 -14.61 19.21
N ASN A 26 -15.19 -13.87 18.77
CA ASN A 26 -16.60 -14.22 18.97
C ASN A 26 -16.98 -14.50 20.45
N GLY A 27 -16.35 -13.80 21.39
CA GLY A 27 -16.58 -13.98 22.83
C GLY A 27 -15.86 -15.16 23.48
N GLU A 28 -15.09 -15.94 22.71
CA GLU A 28 -14.29 -17.06 23.23
C GLU A 28 -12.80 -16.69 23.27
N GLU A 29 -12.14 -17.00 24.39
CA GLU A 29 -10.68 -16.86 24.52
C GLU A 29 -9.98 -17.97 23.74
N LEU A 30 -9.20 -17.59 22.72
CA LEU A 30 -8.45 -18.52 21.88
C LEU A 30 -7.09 -18.87 22.49
N ILE A 31 -6.43 -17.87 23.08
CA ILE A 31 -5.12 -17.98 23.72
C ILE A 31 -4.90 -16.80 24.66
N ARG A 32 -3.97 -16.95 25.59
CA ARG A 32 -3.53 -15.92 26.52
C ARG A 32 -2.02 -15.82 26.52
N TYR A 33 -1.53 -14.60 26.39
CA TYR A 33 -0.11 -14.27 26.50
C TYR A 33 0.18 -13.53 27.79
N ASP A 34 1.36 -13.74 28.34
CA ASP A 34 1.96 -12.79 29.28
C ASP A 34 2.58 -11.61 28.51
N THR A 35 2.66 -10.45 29.15
CA THR A 35 3.26 -9.24 28.55
C THR A 35 4.70 -9.48 28.09
N SER A 36 5.47 -10.33 28.78
CA SER A 36 6.84 -10.70 28.40
C SER A 36 6.95 -11.51 27.11
N GLU A 37 5.84 -12.12 26.66
CA GLU A 37 5.77 -12.91 25.42
C GLU A 37 5.31 -12.09 24.22
N LEU A 38 4.87 -10.84 24.44
CA LEU A 38 4.29 -9.99 23.42
C LEU A 38 5.28 -8.99 22.83
N ARG A 39 5.20 -8.84 21.52
CA ARG A 39 5.77 -7.71 20.78
C ARG A 39 4.72 -7.13 19.85
N ILE A 40 4.29 -5.90 20.14
CA ILE A 40 3.32 -5.17 19.31
C ILE A 40 4.09 -4.17 18.45
N SER A 41 3.83 -4.17 17.15
CA SER A 41 4.34 -3.14 16.23
C SER A 41 3.17 -2.39 15.64
N VAL A 42 3.09 -1.10 15.93
CA VAL A 42 2.05 -0.21 15.43
C VAL A 42 2.63 0.61 14.29
N SER A 43 2.08 0.45 13.08
CA SER A 43 2.35 1.32 11.95
C SER A 43 1.14 2.21 11.73
N TRP A 44 1.33 3.51 11.79
CA TRP A 44 0.29 4.50 11.52
C TRP A 44 0.74 5.43 10.41
N LYS A 45 -0.21 5.93 9.64
CA LYS A 45 -0.01 6.96 8.62
C LYS A 45 -1.07 8.03 8.83
N ALA A 46 -0.67 9.30 8.72
CA ALA A 46 -1.60 10.40 8.59
C ALA A 46 -1.55 10.91 7.15
N GLU A 47 -2.73 11.13 6.55
CA GLU A 47 -2.83 11.87 5.30
C GLU A 47 -2.89 13.36 5.64
N VAL A 48 -1.84 14.11 5.29
CA VAL A 48 -1.73 15.54 5.54
C VAL A 48 -1.89 16.27 4.21
N PHE A 49 -2.81 17.23 4.16
CA PHE A 49 -3.14 17.98 2.95
C PHE A 49 -2.77 19.46 3.13
N GLU A 50 -2.34 20.10 2.05
CA GLU A 50 -2.02 21.53 2.05
C GLU A 50 -3.26 22.38 2.39
N ASN A 51 -4.45 21.96 1.94
CA ASN A 51 -5.70 22.68 2.14
C ASN A 51 -6.92 21.74 2.06
N ALA A 52 -8.11 22.28 2.32
CA ALA A 52 -9.37 21.53 2.30
C ALA A 52 -9.74 20.99 0.91
N GLU A 53 -9.29 21.66 -0.15
CA GLU A 53 -9.55 21.24 -1.54
C GLU A 53 -8.77 19.96 -1.87
N ALA A 54 -7.48 19.90 -1.56
CA ALA A 54 -6.67 18.70 -1.73
C ALA A 54 -7.25 17.50 -0.94
N ALA A 55 -7.74 17.76 0.28
CA ALA A 55 -8.43 16.74 1.08
C ALA A 55 -9.75 16.29 0.44
N ARG A 56 -10.46 17.18 -0.27
CA ARG A 56 -11.69 16.84 -1.01
C ARG A 56 -11.38 15.98 -2.22
N VAL A 57 -10.43 16.40 -3.06
CA VAL A 57 -9.98 15.64 -4.25
C VAL A 57 -9.64 14.20 -3.87
N ARG A 58 -8.85 14.02 -2.79
CA ARG A 58 -8.48 12.70 -2.29
C ARG A 58 -9.67 11.86 -1.80
N ARG A 59 -10.66 12.48 -1.16
CA ARG A 59 -11.88 11.78 -0.68
C ARG A 59 -12.82 11.40 -1.83
N GLU A 60 -12.92 12.25 -2.83
CA GLU A 60 -13.80 12.06 -3.98
C GLU A 60 -13.14 11.20 -5.08
N GLY A 61 -11.82 10.98 -5.00
CA GLY A 61 -11.06 10.25 -6.02
C GLY A 61 -11.05 10.99 -7.37
N SER A 62 -11.26 12.30 -7.37
CA SER A 62 -11.54 13.09 -8.58
C SER A 62 -10.30 13.36 -9.44
N ASP A 63 -9.12 12.99 -8.95
CA ASP A 63 -7.82 13.12 -9.63
C ASP A 63 -7.02 11.81 -9.51
N ASP A 64 -7.73 10.68 -9.40
CA ASP A 64 -7.09 9.37 -9.39
C ASP A 64 -6.47 9.09 -10.76
N LEU A 65 -5.25 8.55 -10.76
CA LEU A 65 -4.58 8.12 -11.98
C LEU A 65 -5.15 6.77 -12.43
N ASP A 66 -5.82 6.77 -13.58
CA ASP A 66 -6.15 5.54 -14.29
C ASP A 66 -5.00 5.09 -15.21
N LEU A 67 -5.10 3.87 -15.72
CA LEU A 67 -4.06 3.29 -16.57
C LEU A 67 -3.86 4.09 -17.86
N ASP A 68 -4.94 4.57 -18.49
CA ASP A 68 -4.85 5.30 -19.74
C ASP A 68 -4.10 6.62 -19.56
N ARG A 69 -4.39 7.32 -18.46
CA ARG A 69 -3.73 8.57 -18.08
C ARG A 69 -2.25 8.34 -17.75
N VAL A 70 -1.92 7.25 -17.06
CA VAL A 70 -0.53 6.88 -16.80
C VAL A 70 0.22 6.61 -18.11
N VAL A 71 -0.40 5.90 -19.05
CA VAL A 71 0.21 5.64 -20.37
C VAL A 71 0.40 6.95 -21.14
N ASP A 72 -0.58 7.87 -21.13
CA ASP A 72 -0.44 9.19 -21.77
C ASP A 72 0.77 9.96 -21.24
N ILE A 73 0.95 9.99 -19.91
CA ILE A 73 2.09 10.67 -19.26
C ILE A 73 3.42 10.07 -19.76
N PHE A 74 3.50 8.74 -19.89
CA PHE A 74 4.69 8.08 -20.40
C PHE A 74 4.92 8.34 -21.89
N MET A 75 3.86 8.34 -22.71
CA MET A 75 3.95 8.65 -24.13
C MET A 75 4.45 10.08 -24.37
N ASP A 76 3.95 11.05 -23.59
CA ASP A 76 4.41 12.44 -23.62
C ASP A 76 5.89 12.55 -23.20
N ALA A 77 6.31 11.79 -22.18
CA ALA A 77 7.70 11.75 -21.74
C ALA A 77 8.65 11.14 -22.78
N LEU A 78 8.23 10.06 -23.45
CA LEU A 78 8.99 9.44 -24.54
C LEU A 78 9.13 10.40 -25.73
N ALA A 79 8.04 11.06 -26.13
CA ALA A 79 8.05 12.05 -27.20
C ALA A 79 8.96 13.25 -26.86
N THR A 80 8.89 13.77 -25.63
CA THR A 80 9.76 14.85 -25.14
C THR A 80 11.24 14.44 -25.14
N SER A 81 11.50 13.14 -24.93
CA SER A 81 12.85 12.55 -24.97
C SER A 81 13.31 12.19 -26.38
N GLY A 82 12.50 12.46 -27.42
CA GLY A 82 12.80 12.13 -28.81
C GLY A 82 12.72 10.62 -29.14
N ILE A 83 12.11 9.83 -28.27
CA ILE A 83 11.94 8.38 -28.45
C ILE A 83 10.61 8.12 -29.14
N SER A 84 10.66 7.50 -30.33
CA SER A 84 9.45 7.08 -31.03
C SER A 84 9.00 5.72 -30.50
N CYS A 85 7.81 5.68 -29.93
CA CYS A 85 7.15 4.47 -29.46
C CYS A 85 5.65 4.60 -29.78
N PRO A 86 5.01 3.64 -30.44
CA PRO A 86 3.56 3.66 -30.64
C PRO A 86 2.84 3.41 -29.30
N ARG A 87 1.61 3.93 -29.15
CA ARG A 87 0.81 3.60 -27.97
C ARG A 87 0.43 2.12 -28.03
N PRO A 88 0.70 1.32 -26.98
CA PRO A 88 0.31 -0.09 -26.93
C PRO A 88 -1.19 -0.24 -26.62
N ASP A 89 -1.81 -1.28 -27.17
CA ASP A 89 -3.19 -1.67 -26.83
C ASP A 89 -3.26 -2.36 -25.45
N GLU A 90 -2.22 -3.14 -25.10
CA GLU A 90 -2.06 -3.81 -23.80
C GLU A 90 -0.77 -3.34 -23.09
N PRO A 91 -0.74 -2.11 -22.54
CA PRO A 91 0.48 -1.47 -22.00
C PRO A 91 1.20 -2.28 -20.92
N LEU A 92 0.48 -3.08 -20.15
CA LEU A 92 1.06 -3.91 -19.08
C LEU A 92 1.72 -5.20 -19.59
N HIS A 93 1.51 -5.56 -20.86
CA HIS A 93 2.04 -6.77 -21.49
C HIS A 93 2.83 -6.50 -22.77
N ASP A 94 2.94 -5.24 -23.20
CA ASP A 94 3.76 -4.86 -24.35
C ASP A 94 5.24 -4.79 -23.94
N GLU A 95 5.99 -5.83 -24.30
CA GLU A 95 7.42 -5.94 -24.00
C GLU A 95 8.25 -4.78 -24.60
N THR A 96 7.85 -4.25 -25.75
CA THR A 96 8.55 -3.14 -26.40
C THR A 96 8.33 -1.84 -25.64
N PHE A 97 7.09 -1.55 -25.25
CA PHE A 97 6.76 -0.39 -24.43
C PHE A 97 7.47 -0.46 -23.07
N ILE A 98 7.37 -1.60 -22.38
CA ILE A 98 7.98 -1.81 -21.05
C ILE A 98 9.51 -1.66 -21.11
N SER A 99 10.17 -2.31 -22.08
CA SER A 99 11.62 -2.20 -22.24
C SER A 99 12.07 -0.77 -22.58
N THR A 100 11.29 -0.05 -23.39
CA THR A 100 11.54 1.36 -23.72
C THR A 100 11.45 2.25 -22.47
N LEU A 101 10.44 2.05 -21.63
CA LEU A 101 10.31 2.78 -20.37
C LEU A 101 11.45 2.48 -19.39
N ASN A 102 11.83 1.21 -19.25
CA ASN A 102 12.96 0.82 -18.39
C ASN A 102 14.30 1.43 -18.85
N ALA A 103 14.48 1.62 -20.16
CA ALA A 103 15.66 2.30 -20.70
C ALA A 103 15.66 3.81 -20.39
N LEU A 104 14.49 4.46 -20.43
CA LEU A 104 14.34 5.88 -20.11
C LEU A 104 14.43 6.15 -18.59
N TYR A 105 13.87 5.25 -17.77
CA TYR A 105 13.84 5.32 -16.31
C TYR A 105 14.62 4.15 -15.69
N PRO A 106 15.96 4.13 -15.82
CA PRO A 106 16.75 3.05 -15.27
C PRO A 106 16.63 3.03 -13.74
N MET A 107 16.40 1.84 -13.19
CA MET A 107 16.48 1.63 -11.75
C MET A 107 17.88 2.03 -11.26
N PRO A 108 18.01 2.87 -10.23
CA PRO A 108 19.31 3.17 -9.66
C PRO A 108 19.93 1.87 -9.14
N ALA A 109 21.22 1.67 -9.41
CA ALA A 109 21.95 0.53 -8.87
C ALA A 109 21.84 0.55 -7.34
N LEU A 110 21.30 -0.53 -6.75
CA LEU A 110 21.38 -0.73 -5.31
C LEU A 110 22.87 -0.78 -4.97
N ARG A 111 23.31 0.15 -4.11
CA ARG A 111 24.66 0.12 -3.57
C ARG A 111 24.73 -1.04 -2.57
N ASP A 112 25.74 -1.90 -2.72
CA ASP A 112 26.09 -2.96 -1.78
C ASP A 112 26.42 -2.41 -0.38
#